data_AF-Q2IET9-F1
#
_entry.id   AF-Q2IET9-F1
#
_cell.length_a   1.000
_cell.length_b   1.000
_cell.length_c   1.000
_cell.angle_alpha   90.00
_cell.angle_beta   90.00
_cell.angle_gamma   90.00
#
_symmetry.space_group_name_H-M   'P 1'
#
loop_
_entity.id
_entity.type
_entity.pdbx_description
1 polymer ?
#
loop_
_entity_poly.entity_id
_entity_poly.type
_entity_poly.pdbx_seq_one_letter_code
_entity_poly.pdbx_strand_id
1 'polypeptide(L)'
;MPENREHARAPIELKVDYKKLNSFFADYTKNISKGGTFIKTRKTLPVGTRFVFRLAVPGRPAAFELNGEVVHASAQGEEAGMGIRFVWSDARLRAEFEGTVERLMSESLGPLLAKRLLRKG
;
A
#
# COMPACT_ATOMS: atom_id res chain seq x y z
N MET A 1 -25.54 -1.36 35.30
CA MET A 1 -24.22 -0.78 34.97
C MET A 1 -23.67 -1.55 33.78
N PRO A 2 -23.61 -1.02 32.54
CA PRO A 2 -23.02 -1.79 31.46
C PRO A 2 -21.50 -1.64 31.47
N GLU A 3 -20.84 -2.78 31.40
CA GLU A 3 -19.40 -2.98 31.32
C GLU A 3 -18.87 -2.39 30.01
N ASN A 4 -18.24 -1.22 30.08
CA ASN A 4 -17.51 -0.68 28.94
C ASN A 4 -16.18 -1.43 28.82
N ARG A 5 -16.21 -2.58 28.14
CA ARG A 5 -14.99 -3.29 27.74
C ARG A 5 -14.22 -2.36 26.80
N GLU A 6 -13.24 -1.66 27.36
CA GLU A 6 -12.16 -1.01 26.62
C GLU A 6 -11.38 -2.10 25.88
N HIS A 7 -11.91 -2.54 24.74
CA HIS A 7 -11.14 -3.30 23.77
C HIS A 7 -10.07 -2.36 23.25
N ALA A 8 -8.86 -2.45 23.81
CA ALA A 8 -7.64 -2.01 23.15
C ALA A 8 -7.63 -2.70 21.77
N ARG A 9 -8.11 -1.99 20.75
CA ARG A 9 -8.14 -2.50 19.38
C ARG A 9 -6.68 -2.73 19.01
N ALA A 10 -6.25 -3.99 18.98
CA ALA A 10 -4.96 -4.35 18.41
C ALA A 10 -4.87 -3.66 17.04
N PRO A 11 -3.73 -3.00 16.72
CA PRO A 11 -3.59 -2.32 15.45
C PRO A 11 -3.87 -3.33 14.34
N ILE A 12 -4.90 -3.03 13.53
CA ILE A 12 -5.22 -3.86 12.38
C ILE A 12 -4.02 -3.77 11.43
N GLU A 13 -3.52 -4.91 10.99
CA GLU A 13 -2.44 -4.99 10.03
C GLU A 13 -2.92 -5.66 8.76
N LEU A 14 -2.52 -5.11 7.62
CA LEU A 14 -2.74 -5.71 6.32
C LEU A 14 -1.39 -5.91 5.63
N LYS A 15 -1.02 -7.18 5.44
CA LYS A 15 0.23 -7.58 4.79
C LYS A 15 -0.05 -7.93 3.33
N VAL A 16 0.76 -7.37 2.44
CA VAL A 16 0.74 -7.66 0.99
C VAL A 16 2.14 -8.08 0.57
N ASP A 17 2.24 -9.32 0.11
CA ASP A 17 3.48 -9.93 -0.33
C ASP A 17 3.58 -9.94 -1.85
N TYR A 18 4.46 -9.11 -2.40
CA TYR A 18 4.79 -9.16 -3.82
C TYR A 18 5.80 -10.27 -4.09
N LYS A 19 5.46 -11.21 -4.98
CA LYS A 19 6.39 -12.28 -5.39
C LYS A 19 7.41 -11.83 -6.44
N LYS A 20 7.11 -10.76 -7.17
CA LYS A 20 7.94 -10.25 -8.28
C LYS A 20 8.04 -8.74 -8.21
N LEU A 21 9.25 -8.20 -8.38
CA LEU A 21 9.51 -6.76 -8.43
C LEU A 21 8.72 -6.08 -9.56
N ASN A 22 8.63 -6.71 -10.74
CA ASN A 22 7.88 -6.14 -11.87
C ASN A 22 6.38 -5.94 -11.56
N SER A 23 5.78 -6.85 -10.79
CA SER A 23 4.38 -6.71 -10.35
C SER A 23 4.22 -5.54 -9.38
N PHE A 24 5.17 -5.39 -8.45
CA PHE A 24 5.20 -4.27 -7.54
C PHE A 24 5.36 -2.93 -8.30
N PHE A 25 6.29 -2.83 -9.25
CA PHE A 25 6.50 -1.61 -10.03
C PHE A 25 5.28 -1.25 -10.90
N ALA A 26 4.59 -2.25 -11.45
CA ALA A 26 3.37 -2.03 -12.22
C ALA A 26 2.24 -1.45 -11.35
N ASP A 27 2.04 -1.99 -10.14
CA ASP A 27 1.06 -1.43 -9.19
C ASP A 27 1.51 -0.06 -8.67
N TYR A 28 2.82 0.12 -8.49
CA TYR A 28 3.37 1.37 -7.99
C TYR A 28 3.11 2.55 -8.92
N THR A 29 3.42 2.37 -10.19
CA THR A 29 3.22 3.40 -11.22
C THR A 29 1.74 3.70 -11.49
N LYS A 30 0.85 2.72 -11.29
CA LYS A 30 -0.59 2.93 -11.50
C LYS A 30 -1.26 3.65 -10.35
N ASN A 31 -1.03 3.18 -9.12
CA ASN A 31 -1.85 3.55 -7.96
C ASN A 31 -0.99 3.98 -6.77
N ILE A 32 0.03 3.20 -6.37
CA ILE A 32 0.70 3.38 -5.07
C ILE A 32 1.43 4.73 -5.00
N SER A 33 2.11 5.14 -6.07
CA SER A 33 2.78 6.45 -6.17
C SER A 33 1.81 7.64 -6.05
N LYS A 34 0.53 7.45 -6.37
CA LYS A 34 -0.52 8.47 -6.25
C LYS A 34 -1.14 8.52 -4.84
N GLY A 35 -0.63 7.71 -3.92
CA GLY A 35 -1.07 7.70 -2.53
C GLY A 35 -2.19 6.71 -2.23
N GLY A 36 -2.39 5.66 -3.05
CA GLY A 36 -3.38 4.64 -2.74
C GLY A 36 -3.22 3.34 -3.51
N THR A 37 -4.00 2.32 -3.19
CA THR A 37 -4.03 1.06 -3.94
C THR A 37 -5.40 0.40 -3.83
N PHE A 38 -5.70 -0.51 -4.75
CA PHE A 38 -6.90 -1.33 -4.69
C PHE A 38 -6.53 -2.77 -4.44
N ILE A 39 -7.17 -3.39 -3.45
CA ILE A 39 -6.97 -4.80 -3.12
C ILE A 39 -8.23 -5.57 -3.47
N LYS A 40 -8.10 -6.46 -4.45
CA LYS A 40 -9.16 -7.39 -4.84
C LYS A 40 -9.31 -8.45 -3.76
N THR A 41 -10.41 -8.40 -3.02
CA THR A 41 -10.71 -9.32 -1.91
C THR A 41 -12.20 -9.34 -1.64
N ARG A 42 -12.75 -10.50 -1.27
CA ARG A 42 -14.12 -10.59 -0.74
C ARG A 42 -14.20 -10.30 0.76
N LYS A 43 -13.06 -10.35 1.46
CA LYS A 43 -12.93 -9.99 2.87
C LYS A 43 -12.48 -8.54 2.97
N THR A 44 -13.42 -7.62 2.84
CA THR A 44 -13.16 -6.19 2.95
C THR A 44 -13.23 -5.72 4.39
N LEU A 45 -12.52 -4.63 4.69
CA LEU A 45 -12.68 -3.90 5.95
C LEU A 45 -13.72 -2.77 5.77
N PRO A 46 -14.39 -2.32 6.84
CA PRO A 46 -15.29 -1.18 6.76
C PRO A 46 -14.59 0.09 6.26
N VAL A 47 -15.29 0.89 5.46
CA VAL A 47 -14.82 2.24 5.05
C VAL A 47 -14.51 3.08 6.29
N GLY A 48 -13.40 3.84 6.24
CA GLY A 48 -12.87 4.61 7.37
C GLY A 48 -11.97 3.82 8.32
N THR A 49 -11.84 2.49 8.15
CA THR A 49 -10.91 1.69 8.94
C THR A 49 -9.48 2.11 8.66
N ARG A 50 -8.74 2.43 9.73
CA ARG A 50 -7.30 2.70 9.70
C ARG A 50 -6.50 1.49 10.15
N PHE A 51 -5.41 1.22 9.45
CA PHE A 51 -4.58 0.03 9.68
C PHE A 51 -3.15 0.28 9.23
N VAL A 52 -2.22 -0.56 9.71
CA VAL A 52 -0.84 -0.59 9.22
C VAL A 52 -0.82 -1.44 7.96
N PHE A 53 -0.35 -0.87 6.86
CA PHE A 53 -0.20 -1.50 5.56
C PHE A 53 1.25 -1.90 5.34
N ARG A 54 1.52 -3.20 5.37
CA ARG A 54 2.86 -3.77 5.19
C ARG A 54 3.04 -4.28 3.77
N LEU A 55 3.95 -3.66 3.01
CA LEU A 55 4.30 -4.07 1.66
C LEU A 55 5.63 -4.81 1.67
N ALA A 56 5.59 -6.14 1.58
CA ALA A 56 6.78 -6.95 1.40
C ALA A 56 7.13 -7.03 -0.09
N VAL A 57 8.38 -6.69 -0.41
CA VAL A 57 8.88 -6.60 -1.80
C VAL A 57 10.16 -7.43 -1.92
N PRO A 58 10.34 -8.22 -2.99
CA PRO A 58 11.53 -9.04 -3.16
C PRO A 58 12.80 -8.18 -3.21
N GLY A 59 13.89 -8.69 -2.62
CA GLY A 59 15.16 -7.97 -2.57
C GLY A 59 15.28 -6.96 -1.43
N ARG A 60 14.24 -6.81 -0.59
CA ARG A 60 14.29 -5.97 0.61
C ARG A 60 14.08 -6.82 1.87
N PRO A 61 14.93 -6.70 2.90
CA PRO A 61 14.78 -7.48 4.13
C PRO A 61 13.63 -6.99 5.02
N ALA A 62 13.30 -5.70 4.96
CA ALA A 62 12.20 -5.10 5.70
C ALA A 62 11.08 -4.67 4.75
N ALA A 63 9.83 -5.02 5.11
CA ALA A 63 8.63 -4.52 4.43
C ALA A 63 8.50 -3.00 4.62
N PHE A 64 7.88 -2.32 3.65
CA PHE A 64 7.46 -0.94 3.89
C PHE A 64 6.27 -0.96 4.85
N GLU A 65 6.34 -0.14 5.90
CA GLU A 65 5.23 0.08 6.81
C GLU A 65 4.60 1.45 6.52
N LEU A 66 3.37 1.43 6.04
CA LEU A 66 2.59 2.63 5.71
C LEU A 66 1.32 2.64 6.56
N ASN A 67 0.73 3.81 6.81
CA ASN A 67 -0.63 3.86 7.35
C ASN A 67 -1.63 3.86 6.19
N GLY A 68 -2.67 3.04 6.28
CA GLY A 68 -3.73 2.94 5.28
C GLY A 68 -5.09 3.31 5.88
N GLU A 69 -5.97 3.85 5.05
CA GLU A 69 -7.38 4.07 5.36
C GLU A 69 -8.24 3.51 4.22
N VAL A 70 -9.27 2.73 4.55
CA VAL A 70 -10.24 2.25 3.55
C VAL A 70 -11.11 3.41 3.10
N VAL A 71 -11.10 3.73 1.81
CA VAL A 71 -11.93 4.81 1.22
C VAL A 71 -13.11 4.27 0.41
N HIS A 72 -13.04 3.02 -0.03
CA HIS A 72 -14.11 2.34 -0.74
C HIS A 72 -14.02 0.82 -0.47
N ALA A 73 -15.14 0.12 -0.36
CA ALA A 73 -15.17 -1.32 -0.20
C ALA A 73 -16.44 -1.92 -0.80
N SER A 74 -16.30 -2.98 -1.59
CA SER A 74 -17.38 -3.83 -2.09
C SER A 74 -17.00 -5.30 -1.92
N ALA A 75 -17.89 -6.13 -1.38
CA ALA A 75 -17.68 -7.57 -1.30
C ALA A 75 -18.30 -8.34 -2.48
N GLN A 76 -18.94 -7.63 -3.42
CA GLN A 76 -19.81 -8.19 -4.45
C GLN A 76 -19.39 -7.73 -5.86
N GLY A 77 -19.71 -8.56 -6.86
CA GLY A 77 -19.43 -8.28 -8.26
C GLY A 77 -17.99 -8.55 -8.68
N GLU A 78 -17.66 -8.21 -9.92
CA GLU A 78 -16.32 -8.38 -10.49
C GLU A 78 -15.26 -7.46 -9.85
N GLU A 79 -15.74 -6.35 -9.27
CA GLU A 79 -14.96 -5.34 -8.55
C GLU A 79 -14.95 -5.55 -7.03
N ALA A 80 -15.22 -6.78 -6.55
CA ALA A 80 -15.11 -7.10 -5.13
C ALA A 80 -13.68 -6.83 -4.61
N GLY A 81 -13.56 -5.88 -3.69
CA GLY A 81 -12.31 -5.43 -3.12
C GLY A 81 -12.46 -4.16 -2.30
N MET A 82 -11.33 -3.58 -1.91
CA MET A 82 -11.30 -2.33 -1.18
C MET A 82 -10.22 -1.40 -1.71
N GLY A 83 -10.59 -0.12 -1.86
CA GLY A 83 -9.69 0.98 -2.14
C GLY A 83 -9.08 1.50 -0.85
N ILE A 84 -7.76 1.64 -0.86
CA ILE A 84 -6.94 2.06 0.27
C ILE A 84 -6.26 3.36 -0.11
N ARG A 85 -6.34 4.35 0.77
CA ARG A 85 -5.54 5.58 0.69
C ARG A 85 -4.43 5.52 1.72
N PHE A 86 -3.21 5.84 1.32
CA PHE A 86 -2.09 5.98 2.26
C PHE A 86 -2.20 7.29 3.02
N VAL A 87 -2.03 7.17 4.33
CA VAL A 87 -2.03 8.29 5.26
C VAL A 87 -0.59 8.54 5.67
N TRP A 88 -0.10 9.73 5.34
CA TRP A 88 1.23 10.17 5.71
C TRP A 88 1.12 11.11 6.92
N SER A 89 1.79 10.78 8.02
CA SER A 89 1.91 11.70 9.17
C SER A 89 2.89 12.84 8.89
N ASP A 90 3.80 12.65 7.92
CA ASP A 90 4.81 13.63 7.54
C ASP A 90 5.18 13.45 6.05
N ALA A 91 5.41 14.57 5.35
CA ALA A 91 5.91 14.59 3.97
C ALA A 91 7.28 13.90 3.82
N ARG A 92 8.11 13.89 4.87
CA ARG A 92 9.41 13.20 4.88
C ARG A 92 9.26 11.69 4.72
N LEU A 93 8.29 11.08 5.38
CA LEU A 93 8.02 9.64 5.27
C LEU A 93 7.57 9.27 3.86
N ARG A 94 6.76 10.13 3.24
CA ARG A 94 6.35 9.97 1.85
C ARG A 94 7.57 10.02 0.91
N ALA A 95 8.42 11.03 1.06
CA ALA A 95 9.61 11.19 0.23
C ALA A 95 10.61 10.03 0.42
N GLU A 96 10.76 9.51 1.65
CA GLU A 96 11.61 8.35 1.93
C GLU A 96 11.08 7.09 1.24
N PHE A 97 9.77 6.85 1.32
CA PHE A 97 9.12 5.74 0.63
C PHE A 97 9.31 5.85 -0.89
N GLU A 98 8.95 6.98 -1.48
CA GLU A 98 9.06 7.23 -2.92
C GLU A 98 10.52 7.08 -3.38
N GLY A 99 11.46 7.73 -2.72
CA GLY A 99 12.89 7.66 -3.08
C GLY A 99 13.49 6.26 -2.92
N THR A 100 13.00 5.46 -1.98
CA THR A 100 13.40 4.07 -1.86
C THR A 100 12.89 3.23 -3.03
N VAL A 101 11.64 3.42 -3.44
CA VAL A 101 11.06 2.70 -4.59
C VAL A 101 11.75 3.09 -5.88
N GLU A 102 12.04 4.38 -6.09
CA GLU A 102 12.77 4.87 -7.27
C GLU A 102 14.18 4.26 -7.39
N ARG A 103 14.88 4.10 -6.26
CA ARG A 103 16.18 3.43 -6.21
C ARG A 103 16.06 1.96 -6.61
N LEU A 104 15.09 1.24 -6.03
CA LEU A 104 14.82 -0.16 -6.38
C LEU A 104 14.48 -0.33 -7.86
N MET A 105 13.69 0.58 -8.45
CA MET A 105 13.38 0.57 -9.88
C MET A 105 14.64 0.79 -10.71
N SER A 106 15.50 1.73 -10.32
CA SER A 106 16.73 2.05 -11.04
C SER A 106 17.74 0.90 -10.99
N GLU A 107 17.88 0.25 -9.84
CA GLU A 107 18.76 -0.91 -9.66
C GLU A 107 18.24 -2.15 -10.42
N SER A 108 16.93 -2.38 -10.44
CA SER A 108 16.35 -3.57 -11.07
C SER A 108 16.09 -3.43 -12.58
N LEU A 109 15.79 -2.23 -13.08
CA LEU A 109 15.37 -2.00 -14.47
C LEU A 109 16.34 -1.12 -15.28
N GLY A 110 17.31 -0.51 -14.60
CA GLY A 110 18.17 0.53 -15.16
C GLY A 110 17.54 1.94 -15.08
N PRO A 111 18.37 3.00 -15.02
CA PRO A 111 17.91 4.36 -14.72
C PRO A 111 17.02 4.97 -15.81
N LEU A 112 17.26 4.63 -17.08
CA LEU A 112 16.48 5.15 -18.21
C LEU A 112 15.04 4.62 -18.21
N LEU A 113 14.88 3.32 -17.94
CA LEU A 113 13.56 2.69 -17.91
C LEU A 113 12.77 3.13 -16.67
N ALA A 114 13.44 3.18 -15.50
CA ALA A 114 12.84 3.70 -14.27
C ALA A 114 12.28 5.12 -14.48
N LYS A 115 13.08 6.05 -15.02
CA LYS A 115 12.66 7.42 -15.31
C LYS A 115 11.45 7.49 -16.27
N ARG A 116 11.43 6.63 -17.30
CA ARG A 116 10.32 6.56 -18.26
C ARG A 116 9.02 6.09 -17.63
N LEU A 117 9.08 5.12 -16.71
CA LEU A 117 7.93 4.60 -16.00
C LEU A 117 7.37 5.61 -14.99
N LEU A 118 8.23 6.32 -14.28
CA LEU A 118 7.84 7.35 -13.32
C LEU A 118 7.20 8.57 -13.99
N ARG A 119 7.62 8.93 -15.21
CA ARG A 119 7.04 10.06 -15.97
C ARG A 119 5.67 9.76 -16.58
N LYS A 120 5.23 8.50 -16.55
CA LYS A 120 3.96 8.04 -17.14
C LYS A 120 2.86 7.77 -16.11
N GLY A 121 3.18 7.80 -14.81
CA GLY A 121 2.21 7.70 -13.71
C GLY A 121 1.59 9.05 -13.44
#